data_AF-A0A6N4TIF9-F1
#
_entry.id   AF-A0A6N4TIF9-F1
#
_cell.length_a   1.000
_cell.length_b   1.000
_cell.length_c   1.000
_cell.angle_alpha   90.00
_cell.angle_beta   90.00
_cell.angle_gamma   90.00
#
_symmetry.space_group_name_H-M   'P 1'
#
loop_
_entity.id
_entity.type
_entity.pdbx_description
1 polymer ?
#
loop_
_entity_poly.entity_id
_entity_poly.type
_entity_poly.pdbx_seq_one_letter_code
_entity_poly.pdbx_strand_id
1 'polypeptide(L)' 'MYAIISKRNHEWLSKIDKQKGVGSSHYVKTGKIPLLFETKDLARIELIMYHLSQNKYQIVKVQIEKINDEVDIP' A
#
# COMPACT_ATOMS: atom_id res chain seq x y z
N MET A 1 -1.24 10.11 -5.25
CA MET A 1 -0.94 8.67 -5.38
C MET A 1 -2.10 7.86 -4.80
N TYR A 2 -2.03 6.53 -4.88
CA TYR A 2 -3.01 5.61 -4.30
C TYR A 2 -2.32 4.61 -3.38
N ALA A 3 -3.03 4.10 -2.38
CA ALA A 3 -2.55 3.06 -1.48
C ALA A 3 -3.67 2.07 -1.17
N ILE A 4 -3.30 0.88 -0.68
CA ILE A 4 -4.23 -0.15 -0.24
C ILE A 4 -4.18 -0.22 1.29
N ILE A 5 -5.34 -0.20 1.95
CA ILE A 5 -5.47 -0.34 3.40
C ILE A 5 -6.45 -1.46 3.74
N SER A 6 -6.11 -2.22 4.78
CA SER A 6 -6.99 -3.24 5.35
C SER A 6 -8.11 -2.56 6.15
N LYS A 7 -9.36 -2.94 5.85
CA LYS A 7 -10.54 -2.48 6.57
C LYS A 7 -10.63 -3.06 7.98
N ARG A 8 -9.94 -4.18 8.26
CA ARG A 8 -10.03 -4.88 9.55
C ARG A 8 -9.17 -4.23 10.63
N ASN A 9 -7.93 -3.89 10.30
CA ASN A 9 -6.93 -3.42 11.26
C ASN A 9 -6.35 -2.05 10.91
N HIS A 10 -6.86 -1.39 9.86
CA HIS A 10 -6.41 -0.08 9.39
C HIS A 10 -4.91 0.00 9.08
N GLU A 11 -4.30 -1.13 8.75
CA GLU A 11 -2.91 -1.19 8.32
C GLU A 11 -2.80 -1.09 6.80
N TRP A 12 -1.76 -0.39 6.35
CA TRP A 12 -1.45 -0.26 4.93
C TRP A 12 -0.85 -1.55 4.41
N LEU A 13 -1.15 -1.89 3.16
CA LEU A 13 -0.28 -2.78 2.40
C LEU A 13 1.08 -2.11 2.29
N SER A 14 2.12 -2.72 2.87
CA SER A 14 3.44 -2.10 3.00
C SER A 14 4.48 -2.72 2.08
N LYS A 15 4.40 -4.04 1.84
CA LYS A 15 5.33 -4.76 0.97
C LYS A 15 4.68 -5.99 0.37
N ILE A 16 5.10 -6.30 -0.85
CA ILE A 16 4.88 -7.60 -1.48
C ILE A 16 6.23 -8.30 -1.59
N ASP A 17 6.35 -9.50 -1.03
CA ASP A 17 7.54 -10.33 -1.12
C ASP A 17 7.41 -11.34 -2.26
N LYS A 18 7.87 -10.93 -3.45
CA LYS A 18 7.82 -11.74 -4.68
C LYS A 18 8.69 -13.00 -4.62
N GLN A 19 9.59 -13.13 -3.62
CA GLN A 19 10.39 -14.34 -3.41
C GLN A 19 9.61 -15.43 -2.65
N LYS A 20 8.47 -15.09 -2.05
CA LYS A 20 7.56 -16.07 -1.44
C LYS A 20 6.55 -16.53 -2.48
N GLY A 21 6.02 -17.75 -2.33
CA GLY A 21 4.97 -18.25 -3.22
C GLY A 21 3.69 -17.43 -3.09
N VAL A 22 3.02 -17.16 -4.22
CA VAL A 22 1.69 -16.55 -4.27
C VAL A 22 0.75 -17.41 -3.41
N GLY A 23 0.15 -16.81 -2.36
CA GLY A 23 -0.69 -17.50 -1.39
C GLY A 23 -0.05 -17.78 -0.02
N SER A 24 1.26 -17.53 0.15
CA SER A 24 1.89 -17.54 1.48
C SER A 24 1.39 -16.37 2.33
N SER A 25 1.13 -16.60 3.62
CA SER A 25 0.86 -15.53 4.59
C SER A 25 2.00 -14.51 4.72
N HIS A 26 3.20 -14.85 4.26
CA HIS A 26 4.38 -13.98 4.27
C HIS A 26 4.57 -13.19 2.96
N TYR A 27 3.76 -13.50 1.94
CA TYR A 27 3.83 -12.88 0.62
C TYR A 27 3.36 -11.41 0.66
N VAL A 28 2.35 -11.13 1.48
CA VAL A 28 1.79 -9.79 1.67
C VAL A 28 2.10 -9.31 3.08
N LYS A 29 2.73 -8.15 3.21
CA LYS A 29 2.95 -7.50 4.51
C LYS A 29 2.09 -6.26 4.65
N THR A 30 1.49 -6.11 5.82
CA THR A 30 0.83 -4.88 6.24
C THR A 30 1.71 -4.10 7.21
N GLY A 31 1.49 -2.79 7.34
CA GLY A 31 2.25 -1.95 8.27
C GLY A 31 1.87 -0.48 8.23
N LYS A 32 2.72 0.35 8.84
CA LYS A 32 2.51 1.80 8.97
C LYS A 32 2.88 2.61 7.73
N ILE A 33 3.77 2.09 6.90
CA ILE A 33 4.24 2.76 5.68
C ILE A 33 3.50 2.16 4.49
N PRO A 34 2.72 2.94 3.72
CA PRO A 34 1.99 2.44 2.58
C PRO A 34 2.92 2.18 1.39
N LEU A 35 2.63 1.10 0.67
CA LEU A 35 3.05 0.94 -0.71
C LEU A 35 2.18 1.85 -1.58
N LEU A 36 2.85 2.74 -2.31
CA LEU A 36 2.21 3.76 -3.12
C LEU A 36 2.14 3.32 -4.59
N PHE A 37 1.01 3.63 -5.21
CA PHE A 37 0.74 3.38 -6.61
C PHE A 37 0.46 4.71 -7.32
N GLU A 38 1.01 4.87 -8.52
CA GLU A 38 0.82 6.09 -9.31
C GLU A 38 -0.66 6.27 -9.68
N THR A 39 -1.33 5.18 -10.08
CA THR A 39 -2.72 5.17 -10.52
C THR A 39 -3.59 4.23 -9.68
N LYS A 40 -4.89 4.46 -9.70
CA LYS A 40 -5.88 3.59 -9.03
C LYS A 40 -5.89 2.19 -9.64
N ASP A 41 -5.65 2.08 -10.95
CA ASP A 41 -5.69 0.81 -11.65
C ASP A 41 -4.47 -0.06 -11.36
N LEU A 42 -3.29 0.53 -11.17
CA LEU A 42 -2.12 -0.21 -10.66
C LEU A 42 -2.39 -0.81 -9.28
N ALA A 43 -3.01 -0.05 -8.38
CA ALA A 43 -3.43 -0.57 -7.09
C ALA A 43 -4.48 -1.69 -7.23
N ARG A 44 -5.42 -1.58 -8.18
CA ARG A 44 -6.41 -2.63 -8.45
C ARG A 44 -5.78 -3.92 -8.97
N ILE A 45 -4.84 -3.80 -9.92
CA ILE A 45 -4.11 -4.94 -10.47
C ILE A 45 -3.43 -5.70 -9.33
N GLU A 46 -2.73 -5.00 -8.45
CA GLU A 46 -2.04 -5.65 -7.33
C GLU A 46 -3.01 -6.28 -6.32
N LEU A 47 -4.13 -5.62 -6.04
CA LEU A 47 -5.17 -6.18 -5.19
C LEU A 47 -5.74 -7.50 -5.76
N ILE A 48 -5.91 -7.60 -7.08
CA ILE A 48 -6.37 -8.81 -7.78
C ILE A 48 -5.27 -9.89 -7.82
N MET A 49 -4.05 -9.52 -8.25
CA MET A 49 -2.90 -10.43 -8.39
C MET A 49 -2.59 -11.17 -7.09
N TYR A 50 -2.85 -10.55 -5.94
CA TYR A 50 -2.54 -11.12 -4.63
C TYR A 50 -3.76 -11.68 -3.90
N HIS A 51 -4.86 -11.90 -4.63
CA HIS A 51 -6.11 -12.46 -4.09
C HIS A 51 -6.61 -11.70 -2.85
N LEU A 52 -6.31 -10.40 -2.75
CA LEU A 52 -6.74 -9.55 -1.65
C LEU A 52 -8.20 -9.17 -1.90
N SER A 53 -9.10 -9.70 -1.09
CA SER A 53 -10.53 -9.43 -1.26
C SER A 53 -10.85 -7.95 -1.09
N GLN A 54 -11.59 -7.37 -2.05
CA GLN A 54 -12.13 -6.01 -1.96
C GLN A 54 -13.07 -5.80 -0.76
N ASN A 55 -13.58 -6.89 -0.16
CA ASN A 55 -14.36 -6.81 1.08
C ASN A 55 -13.46 -6.56 2.30
N LYS A 56 -12.18 -6.97 2.23
CA LYS A 56 -11.19 -6.82 3.31
C LYS A 56 -10.26 -5.63 3.11
N TYR A 57 -10.04 -5.20 1.87
CA TYR A 57 -9.13 -4.12 1.52
C TYR A 57 -9.83 -3.01 0.74
N GLN A 58 -9.36 -1.78 0.87
CA GLN A 58 -9.82 -0.64 0.08
C GLN A 58 -8.64 0.11 -0.52
N ILE A 59 -8.86 0.68 -1.71
CA ILE A 59 -7.91 1.57 -2.37
C ILE A 59 -8.31 3.00 -2.03
N VAL A 60 -7.36 3.76 -1.48
CA VAL A 60 -7.57 5.17 -1.09
C VAL A 60 -6.62 6.07 -1.85
N LYS A 61 -7.05 7.31 -2.11
CA LYS A 61 -6.20 8.35 -2.69
C LYS A 61 -5.36 8.97 -1.57
N VAL A 62 -4.05 8.98 -1.73
CA VAL A 62 -3.09 9.55 -0.78
C VAL A 62 -2.53 10.84 -1.37
N GLN A 63 -2.62 11.92 -0.58
CA GLN A 63 -1.90 13.16 -0.83
C GLN A 63 -0.56 13.05 -0.11
N ILE A 64 0.52 13.29 -0.85
CA ILE A 64 1.86 13.33 -0.29
C ILE A 64 2.18 14.81 -0.17
N GLU A 65 2.09 15.33 1.03
CA GLU A 65 2.60 16.65 1.33
C GLU A 65 4.12 16.54 1.33
N LYS A 66 4.78 17.26 0.41
CA LYS A 66 6.21 17.46 0.51
C LYS A 66 6.44 18.28 1.78
N ILE A 67 7.10 17.69 2.76
CA ILE A 67 7.74 18.47 3.80
C ILE A 67 8.88 19.18 3.08
N ASN A 68 8.69 20.47 2.77
CA ASN A 68 9.81 21.33 2.45
C ASN A 68 10.55 21.52 3.77
N ASP A 69 11.54 20.68 4.04
CA ASP A 69 12.61 21.02 4.98
C ASP A 69 13.41 22.16 4.33
N GLU A 70 12.86 23.37 4.36
CA GLU A 70 13.66 24.59 4.35
C GLU A 70 14.42 24.58 5.67
N VAL A 71 15.57 23.90 5.66
CA VAL A 71 16.57 24.04 6.71
C VAL A 71 17.05 25.48 6.60
N ASP A 72 16.49 26.35 7.42
CA ASP A 72 17.01 27.69 7.65
C ASP A 72 18.34 27.52 8.38
N ILE A 73 19.43 27.58 7.62
CA ILE A 73 20.79 27.51 8.16
C ILE A 73 21.14 28.94 8.59
N PRO A 74 21.37 29.20 9.89
CA PRO A 74 21.71 30.53 10.40
C PRO A 74 23.06 31.06 9.90
#